data_AF-A0A7Y2TSC5-F1
#
_entry.id   AF-A0A7Y2TSC5-F1
#
_cell.length_a   1.000
_cell.length_b   1.000
_cell.length_c   1.000
_cell.angle_alpha   90.00
_cell.angle_beta   90.00
_cell.angle_gamma   90.00
#
_symmetry.space_group_name_H-M   'P 1'
#
loop_
_entity.id
_entity.type
_entity.pdbx_description
1 polymer ?
#
loop_
_entity_poly.entity_id
_entity_poly.type
_entity_poly.pdbx_seq_one_letter_code
_entity_poly.pdbx_strand_id
1 'polypeptide(L)' 'GKIENLHGHVSHVSELETQVDALEAELAVRLFDSDLELSEKIHLEQLIKRIADLADLSEDASDELEYAAMKTVM' A
#
# COMPACT_ATOMS: atom_id res chain seq x y z
N GLY A 1 -20.65 -15.58 4.16
CA GLY A 1 -20.77 -15.52 5.65
C GLY A 1 -19.92 -14.38 6.21
N LYS A 2 -19.94 -14.09 7.53
CA LYS A 2 -19.15 -12.95 8.09
C LYS A 2 -17.64 -13.05 7.79
N ILE A 3 -17.07 -14.26 7.89
CA ILE A 3 -15.66 -14.52 7.57
C ILE A 3 -15.37 -14.37 6.07
N GLU A 4 -16.25 -14.88 5.22
CA GLU A 4 -16.11 -14.75 3.76
C GLU A 4 -16.18 -13.29 3.29
N ASN A 5 -17.02 -12.46 3.93
CA ASN A 5 -17.05 -11.02 3.66
C ASN A 5 -15.76 -10.34 4.13
N LEU A 6 -15.22 -10.73 5.30
CA LEU A 6 -13.94 -10.22 5.78
C LEU A 6 -12.82 -10.55 4.78
N HIS A 7 -12.73 -11.81 4.35
CA HIS A 7 -11.76 -12.25 3.35
C HIS A 7 -11.86 -11.42 2.06
N GLY A 8 -13.07 -11.19 1.56
CA GLY A 8 -13.28 -10.35 0.37
C GLY A 8 -12.83 -8.90 0.55
N HIS A 9 -12.96 -8.33 1.75
CA HIS A 9 -12.45 -6.99 2.04
C HIS A 9 -10.92 -6.95 2.11
N VAL A 10 -10.29 -7.95 2.75
CA VAL A 10 -8.83 -8.07 2.85
C VAL A 10 -8.21 -8.21 1.47
N SER A 11 -8.76 -9.10 0.63
CA SER A 11 -8.32 -9.24 -0.76
C SER A 11 -8.43 -7.93 -1.54
N HIS A 12 -9.49 -7.15 -1.31
CA HIS A 12 -9.64 -5.85 -1.98
C HIS A 12 -8.62 -4.81 -1.49
N VAL A 13 -8.26 -4.81 -0.20
CA VAL A 13 -7.22 -3.92 0.33
C VAL A 13 -5.85 -4.29 -0.26
N SER A 14 -5.52 -5.58 -0.32
CA SER A 14 -4.27 -6.06 -0.93
C SER A 14 -4.21 -5.72 -2.43
N GLU A 15 -5.31 -5.85 -3.18
CA GLU A 15 -5.37 -5.40 -4.58
C GLU A 15 -5.11 -3.88 -4.75
N LEU A 16 -5.53 -3.06 -3.79
CA LEU A 16 -5.30 -1.61 -3.81
C LEU A 16 -3.86 -1.27 -3.43
N GLU A 17 -3.29 -1.93 -2.42
CA GLU A 17 -1.88 -1.81 -2.06
C GLU A 17 -0.99 -2.11 -3.27
N THR A 18 -1.24 -3.21 -3.98
CA THR A 18 -0.42 -3.61 -5.13
C THR A 18 -0.49 -2.58 -6.27
N GLN A 19 -1.64 -1.92 -6.42
CA GLN A 19 -1.78 -0.81 -7.37
C GLN A 19 -1.00 0.43 -6.94
N VAL A 20 -0.97 0.74 -5.64
CA VAL A 20 -0.19 1.85 -5.08
C VAL A 20 1.30 1.59 -5.26
N ASP A 21 1.77 0.38 -4.99
CA ASP A 21 3.16 -0.05 -5.19
C ASP A 21 3.62 0.09 -6.65
N ALA A 22 2.78 -0.33 -7.59
CA ALA A 22 3.06 -0.16 -9.01
C ALA A 22 3.17 1.33 -9.40
N LEU A 23 2.30 2.18 -8.85
CA LEU A 23 2.32 3.63 -9.08
C LEU A 23 3.52 4.30 -8.42
N GLU A 24 3.91 3.90 -7.21
CA GLU A 24 5.12 4.37 -6.54
C GLU A 24 6.34 4.08 -7.41
N ALA A 25 6.50 2.83 -7.86
CA ALA A 25 7.64 2.41 -8.66
C ALA A 25 7.71 3.19 -9.99
N GLU A 26 6.59 3.34 -10.70
CA GLU A 26 6.53 4.14 -11.93
C GLU A 26 6.88 5.61 -11.67
N LEU A 27 6.32 6.19 -10.62
CA LEU A 27 6.51 7.61 -10.31
C LEU A 27 7.93 7.91 -9.87
N ALA A 28 8.57 7.01 -9.11
CA ALA A 28 9.97 7.13 -8.73
C ALA A 28 10.88 7.20 -9.97
N VAL A 29 10.68 6.32 -10.96
CA VAL A 29 11.44 6.35 -12.22
C VAL A 29 11.23 7.69 -12.94
N ARG A 30 9.97 8.09 -13.13
CA ARG A 30 9.63 9.35 -13.82
C ARG A 30 10.17 10.58 -13.09
N LEU A 31 10.21 10.56 -11.76
CA LEU A 31 10.73 11.65 -10.95
C LEU A 31 12.24 11.81 -11.15
N PHE A 32 13.00 10.71 -11.13
CA PHE A 32 14.45 10.76 -11.32
C PHE A 32 14.85 11.09 -12.76
N ASP A 33 14.02 10.73 -13.75
CA ASP A 33 14.19 11.08 -15.17
C ASP A 33 13.80 12.53 -15.52
N SER A 34 13.14 13.26 -14.61
CA SER A 34 12.69 14.63 -14.87
C SER A 34 13.84 15.66 -14.87
N ASP A 35 13.57 16.88 -15.36
CA ASP A 35 14.52 18.01 -15.34
C ASP A 35 14.58 18.75 -14.00
N LEU A 36 13.94 18.24 -12.94
CA LEU A 36 13.96 18.85 -11.60
C LEU A 36 15.35 18.82 -10.97
N GLU A 37 15.61 19.77 -10.06
CA GLU A 37 16.82 19.76 -9.26
C GLU A 37 16.82 18.55 -8.31
N LEU A 38 18.02 18.05 -7.98
CA LEU A 38 18.15 16.86 -7.15
C LEU A 38 17.48 17.03 -5.76
N SER A 39 17.53 18.22 -5.18
CA SER A 39 16.87 18.51 -3.91
C SER A 39 15.34 18.35 -3.99
N GLU A 40 14.73 18.80 -5.09
CA GLU A 40 13.29 18.67 -5.33
C GLU A 40 12.91 17.21 -5.54
N LYS A 41 13.70 16.47 -6.32
CA LYS A 41 13.53 15.02 -6.53
C LYS A 41 13.54 14.25 -5.21
N ILE A 42 14.50 14.51 -4.34
CA ILE A 42 14.59 13.81 -3.05
C ILE A 42 13.39 14.12 -2.15
N HIS A 43 12.93 15.38 -2.08
CA HIS A 43 11.76 15.72 -1.28
C HIS A 43 10.46 15.11 -1.82
N LEU A 44 10.29 15.07 -3.14
CA LEU A 44 9.14 14.45 -3.77
C LEU A 44 9.15 12.93 -3.60
N GLU A 45 10.31 12.28 -3.71
CA GLU A 45 10.44 10.85 -3.49
C GLU A 45 10.07 10.46 -2.05
N GLN A 46 10.51 11.25 -1.06
CA GLN A 46 10.13 11.05 0.34
C GLN A 46 8.63 11.22 0.57
N LEU A 47 7.99 12.15 -0.15
CA LEU A 47 6.55 12.34 -0.06
C LEU A 47 5.80 11.16 -0.68
N ILE A 48 6.24 10.67 -1.84
CA ILE A 48 5.65 9.52 -2.51
C ILE A 48 5.73 8.29 -1.61
N LYS A 49 6.90 8.00 -1.04
CA LYS A 49 7.09 6.90 -0.07
C LYS A 49 6.13 6.96 1.10
N ARG A 50 6.00 8.14 1.72
CA ARG A 50 5.08 8.33 2.84
C ARG A 50 3.61 8.09 2.47
N ILE A 51 3.25 8.26 1.20
CA ILE A 51 1.90 7.96 0.71
C ILE A 51 1.75 6.44 0.52
N ALA A 52 2.75 5.78 -0.05
CA ALA A 52 2.77 4.32 -0.19
C ALA A 52 2.74 3.60 1.17
N ASP A 53 3.52 4.09 2.16
CA ASP A 53 3.52 3.59 3.55
C ASP A 53 2.12 3.57 4.19
N LEU A 54 1.20 4.47 3.77
CA LEU A 54 -0.18 4.47 4.28
C LEU A 54 -1.03 3.35 3.69
N ALA A 55 -0.74 2.95 2.45
CA ALA A 55 -1.40 1.82 1.81
C ALA A 55 -0.93 0.50 2.42
N ASP A 56 0.39 0.33 2.59
CA ASP A 56 1.03 -0.79 3.28
C ASP A 56 0.47 -0.97 4.70
N LEU A 57 0.42 0.10 5.49
CA LEU A 57 -0.18 0.06 6.84
C LEU A 57 -1.66 -0.34 6.84
N SER A 58 -2.39 -0.03 5.76
CA SER A 58 -3.80 -0.41 5.62
C SER A 58 -3.95 -1.91 5.30
N GLU A 59 -3.05 -2.46 4.48
CA GLU A 59 -2.96 -3.90 4.20
C GLU A 59 -2.62 -4.66 5.47
N ASP A 60 -1.54 -4.28 6.16
CA ASP A 60 -1.11 -4.86 7.44
C ASP A 60 -2.25 -4.94 8.46
N ALA A 61 -3.00 -3.85 8.61
CA ALA A 61 -4.14 -3.79 9.52
C ALA A 61 -5.27 -4.73 9.10
N SER A 62 -5.47 -4.94 7.80
CA SER A 62 -6.48 -5.85 7.26
C SER A 62 -6.07 -7.31 7.44
N ASP A 63 -4.80 -7.64 7.24
CA ASP A 63 -4.23 -8.97 7.42
C ASP A 63 -4.26 -9.40 8.89
N GLU A 64 -3.89 -8.50 9.81
CA GLU A 64 -3.98 -8.75 11.26
C GLU A 64 -5.44 -8.97 11.70
N LEU A 65 -6.39 -8.24 11.11
CA LEU A 65 -7.81 -8.44 11.37
C LEU A 65 -8.29 -9.82 10.87
N GLU A 66 -7.86 -10.25 9.68
CA GLU A 66 -8.18 -11.58 9.16
C GLU A 66 -7.59 -12.67 10.04
N TYR A 67 -6.31 -12.57 10.38
CA TYR A 67 -5.61 -13.50 11.25
C TYR A 67 -6.32 -13.65 12.61
N ALA A 68 -6.64 -12.53 13.25
CA ALA A 68 -7.36 -12.52 14.53
C ALA A 68 -8.74 -13.18 14.40
N ALA A 69 -9.49 -12.90 13.33
CA ALA A 69 -10.80 -13.49 13.10
C ALA A 69 -10.72 -15.01 12.87
N MET A 70 -9.79 -15.49 12.04
CA MET A 70 -9.60 -16.92 11.79
C MET A 70 -9.24 -17.67 13.08
N LYS A 71 -8.38 -17.07 13.92
CA LYS A 71 -7.99 -17.65 15.21
C LYS A 71 -9.16 -17.79 16.19
N THR A 72 -10.21 -16.98 16.08
CA THR A 72 -11.41 -17.10 16.93
C THR A 72 -12.40 -18.16 16.46
N VAL A 73 -12.25 -18.66 15.23
CA VAL A 73 -13.12 -19.69 14.62
C VAL A 73 -12.51 -21.09 14.74
N MET A 74 -11.18 -21.19 14.89
CA MET A 74 -10.47 -22.43 15.25
C MET A 74 -10.57 -22.74 16.74
#